data_AF-A0A800K0F2-F1
#
_entry.id   AF-A0A800K0F2-F1
#
_cell.length_a   1.000
_cell.length_b   1.000
_cell.length_c   1.000
_cell.angle_alpha   90.00
_cell.angle_beta   90.00
_cell.angle_gamma   90.00
#
_symmetry.space_group_name_H-M   'P 1'
#
loop_
_entity.id
_entity.type
_entity.pdbx_description
1 polymer ?
#
loop_
_entity_poly.entity_id
_entity_poly.type
_entity_poly.pdbx_seq_one_letter_code
_entity_poly.pdbx_strand_id
1 'polypeptide(L)'
;MIQTIPDSLLLRLLDVRPSTARVGEVQPEQLLNAVGIAFGASPDALVKGIALLAENNSGNFAIDAPFDVAVYELLDGFAASDPDLVLRVFRETNLRLLPWVIGHAKEAAMVLGANLDRFAVLLVALDGPEPTPERIIRQLAYSDGETAAGLMLAILDVGRGDVMTGPLNTIVYDAYWSGLGAGPTSRLDSAGALLIALRDIVGENRTAGFIGEVSLITCPVLIAAISRLSTGHGTSRHWNYSQARHLERKTVASSNHLSQSSEWLHHLARDIPSIFPHAGQIRTLYRAPHSMFTVITFAGAILRPKPNTPVSLAGQPFSGALY
;
A
#
# COMPACT_ATOMS: atom_id res chain seq x y z
N MET A 1 16.10 -15.28 -43.53
CA MET A 1 15.04 -16.16 -43.01
C MET A 1 15.62 -16.83 -41.79
N ILE A 2 15.17 -16.47 -40.59
CA ILE A 2 15.54 -17.21 -39.37
C ILE A 2 14.75 -18.51 -39.42
N GLN A 3 15.44 -19.66 -39.36
CA GLN A 3 14.78 -20.95 -39.28
C GLN A 3 14.07 -21.05 -37.92
N THR A 4 12.75 -21.20 -37.93
CA THR A 4 11.96 -21.42 -36.72
C THR A 4 12.38 -22.75 -36.10
N ILE A 5 12.92 -22.70 -34.88
CA ILE A 5 13.27 -23.89 -34.09
C ILE A 5 11.96 -24.67 -33.78
N PRO A 6 11.87 -25.98 -34.06
CA PRO A 6 10.68 -26.77 -33.75
C PRO A 6 10.37 -26.81 -32.26
N ASP A 7 9.08 -26.75 -31.90
CA ASP A 7 8.61 -26.75 -30.50
C ASP A 7 9.13 -27.94 -29.71
N SER A 8 9.15 -29.14 -30.31
CA SER A 8 9.67 -30.34 -29.66
C SER A 8 11.16 -30.24 -29.30
N LEU A 9 11.94 -29.52 -30.10
CA LEU A 9 13.34 -29.25 -29.80
C LEU A 9 13.47 -28.18 -28.72
N LEU A 10 12.64 -27.11 -28.75
CA LEU A 10 12.62 -26.10 -27.70
C LEU A 10 12.24 -26.69 -26.34
N LEU A 11 11.22 -27.54 -26.27
CA LEU A 11 10.80 -28.21 -25.04
C LEU A 11 11.89 -29.12 -24.49
N ARG A 12 12.60 -29.85 -25.36
CA ARG A 12 13.73 -30.67 -24.95
C ARG A 12 14.93 -29.83 -24.48
N LEU A 13 15.16 -28.68 -25.11
CA LEU A 13 16.18 -27.74 -24.68
C LEU A 13 15.82 -27.10 -23.34
N LEU A 14 14.54 -26.76 -23.13
CA LEU A 14 14.05 -26.18 -21.90
C LEU A 14 14.30 -27.13 -20.71
N ASP A 15 14.03 -28.42 -20.91
CA ASP A 15 14.25 -29.48 -19.92
C ASP A 15 15.75 -29.73 -19.63
N VAL A 16 16.58 -29.88 -20.66
CA VAL A 16 17.97 -30.33 -20.48
C VAL A 16 18.96 -29.17 -20.28
N ARG A 17 18.70 -28.01 -20.89
CA ARG A 17 19.55 -26.80 -20.85
C ARG A 17 18.70 -25.52 -20.89
N PRO A 18 17.99 -25.19 -19.79
CA PRO A 18 17.03 -24.09 -19.79
C PRO A 18 17.59 -22.72 -20.16
N SER A 19 18.89 -22.48 -19.90
CA SER A 19 19.58 -21.30 -20.40
C SER A 19 19.60 -21.27 -21.93
N THR A 20 20.00 -22.37 -22.58
CA THR A 20 20.08 -22.45 -24.07
C THR A 20 18.73 -22.28 -24.74
N ALA A 21 17.64 -22.71 -24.10
CA ALA A 21 16.28 -22.46 -24.60
C ALA A 21 15.87 -20.97 -24.55
N ARG A 22 16.64 -20.13 -23.84
CA ARG A 22 16.35 -18.73 -23.55
C ARG A 22 17.44 -17.74 -23.98
N VAL A 23 18.56 -18.21 -24.52
CA VAL A 23 19.60 -17.34 -25.10
C VAL A 23 19.65 -17.50 -26.62
N GLY A 24 20.09 -16.46 -27.31
CA GLY A 24 20.28 -16.46 -28.76
C GLY A 24 19.06 -15.93 -29.51
N GLU A 25 18.63 -16.63 -30.54
CA GLU A 25 17.55 -16.18 -31.46
C GLU A 25 16.13 -16.58 -31.01
N VAL A 26 15.98 -17.33 -29.91
CA VAL A 26 14.66 -17.74 -29.40
C VAL A 26 13.93 -16.53 -28.83
N GLN A 27 12.83 -16.14 -29.48
CA GLN A 27 11.97 -15.06 -28.98
C GLN A 27 11.05 -15.57 -27.86
N PRO A 28 10.71 -14.73 -26.86
CA PRO A 28 9.81 -15.12 -25.78
C PRO A 28 8.51 -15.76 -26.27
N GLU A 29 7.86 -15.19 -27.28
CA GLU A 29 6.59 -15.68 -27.82
C GLU A 29 6.73 -17.09 -28.40
N GLN A 30 7.88 -17.40 -29.01
CA GLN A 30 8.13 -18.73 -29.56
C GLN A 30 8.19 -19.78 -28.45
N LEU A 31 8.90 -19.49 -27.36
CA LEU A 31 9.01 -20.41 -26.23
C LEU A 31 7.67 -20.54 -25.47
N LEU A 32 6.98 -19.41 -25.25
CA LEU A 32 5.66 -19.40 -24.60
C LEU A 32 4.66 -20.24 -25.39
N ASN A 33 4.59 -20.07 -26.71
CA ASN A 33 3.71 -20.89 -27.56
C ASN A 33 4.08 -22.38 -27.48
N ALA A 34 5.37 -22.72 -27.49
CA ALA A 34 5.83 -24.11 -27.39
C ALA A 34 5.41 -24.78 -26.08
N VAL A 35 5.34 -24.04 -24.97
CA VAL A 35 4.85 -24.55 -23.68
C VAL A 35 3.32 -24.42 -23.50
N GLY A 36 2.60 -23.97 -24.53
CA GLY A 36 1.14 -23.83 -24.52
C GLY A 36 0.62 -22.58 -23.82
N ILE A 37 1.47 -21.56 -23.64
CA ILE A 37 1.09 -20.25 -23.09
C ILE A 37 0.71 -19.33 -24.24
N ALA A 38 -0.59 -19.09 -24.41
CA ALA A 38 -1.11 -18.19 -25.41
C ALA A 38 -2.46 -17.59 -24.98
N PHE A 39 -2.84 -16.48 -25.58
CA PHE A 39 -4.17 -15.90 -25.40
C PHE A 39 -5.24 -16.86 -25.95
N GLY A 40 -6.20 -17.23 -25.11
CA GLY A 40 -7.23 -18.23 -25.42
C GLY A 40 -6.88 -19.68 -25.07
N ALA A 41 -5.70 -19.95 -24.51
CA ALA A 41 -5.43 -21.24 -23.88
C ALA A 41 -6.40 -21.49 -22.71
N SER A 42 -6.77 -22.75 -22.48
CA SER A 42 -7.56 -23.09 -21.29
C SER A 42 -6.78 -22.75 -20.01
N PRO A 43 -7.45 -22.36 -18.90
CA PRO A 43 -6.81 -22.09 -17.62
C PRO A 43 -5.77 -23.11 -17.18
N ASP A 44 -6.06 -24.41 -17.30
CA ASP A 44 -5.15 -25.48 -16.90
C ASP A 44 -3.90 -25.58 -17.79
N ALA A 45 -4.05 -25.32 -19.09
CA ALA A 45 -2.93 -25.27 -20.02
C ALA A 45 -2.01 -24.07 -19.72
N LEU A 46 -2.60 -22.91 -19.41
CA LEU A 46 -1.86 -21.71 -19.03
C LEU A 46 -1.04 -21.94 -17.75
N VAL A 47 -1.68 -22.43 -16.69
CA VAL A 47 -1.01 -22.73 -15.41
C VAL A 47 0.11 -23.76 -15.61
N LYS A 48 -0.16 -24.84 -16.35
CA LYS A 48 0.83 -25.89 -16.62
C LYS A 48 2.03 -25.37 -17.42
N GLY A 49 1.78 -24.56 -18.44
CA GLY A 49 2.85 -23.98 -19.26
C GLY A 49 3.73 -23.02 -18.45
N ILE A 50 3.11 -22.15 -17.63
CA ILE A 50 3.84 -21.21 -16.77
C ILE A 50 4.64 -21.96 -15.70
N ALA A 51 4.06 -22.98 -15.08
CA ALA A 51 4.77 -23.85 -14.14
C ALA A 51 6.01 -24.48 -14.79
N LEU A 52 5.86 -25.02 -16.00
CA LEU A 52 6.97 -25.63 -16.74
C LEU A 52 8.11 -24.63 -17.00
N LEU A 53 7.79 -23.38 -17.36
CA LEU A 53 8.80 -22.33 -17.52
C LEU A 53 9.49 -21.97 -16.20
N ALA A 54 8.73 -21.81 -15.12
CA ALA A 54 9.26 -21.40 -13.83
C ALA A 54 10.14 -22.48 -13.18
N GLU A 55 9.73 -23.75 -13.29
CA GLU A 55 10.49 -24.91 -12.82
C GLU A 55 11.79 -25.09 -13.60
N ASN A 56 11.75 -24.89 -14.91
CA ASN A 56 12.92 -24.95 -15.78
C ASN A 56 13.52 -23.55 -15.96
N ASN A 57 13.79 -22.81 -14.88
CA ASN A 57 14.50 -21.55 -14.98
C ASN A 57 15.98 -21.75 -15.31
N SER A 58 16.64 -20.74 -15.88
CA SER A 58 18.07 -20.82 -16.21
C SER A 58 18.99 -20.61 -15.01
N GLY A 59 18.44 -20.21 -13.86
CA GLY A 59 19.19 -19.72 -12.70
C GLY A 59 19.81 -18.33 -12.92
N ASN A 60 19.59 -17.70 -14.07
CA ASN A 60 20.11 -16.37 -14.40
C ASN A 60 18.97 -15.42 -14.71
N PHE A 61 18.74 -14.48 -13.80
CA PHE A 61 17.69 -13.48 -13.93
C PHE A 61 17.69 -12.73 -15.26
N ALA A 62 18.86 -12.37 -15.80
CA ALA A 62 18.95 -11.61 -17.04
C ALA A 62 18.50 -12.42 -18.26
N ILE A 63 18.65 -13.75 -18.20
CA ILE A 63 18.21 -14.68 -19.24
C ILE A 63 16.70 -14.96 -19.12
N ASP A 64 16.20 -15.11 -17.89
CA ASP A 64 14.80 -15.46 -17.64
C ASP A 64 13.85 -14.25 -17.75
N ALA A 65 14.32 -13.04 -17.43
CA ALA A 65 13.48 -11.84 -17.33
C ALA A 65 12.63 -11.53 -18.57
N PRO A 66 13.13 -11.62 -19.82
CA PRO A 66 12.30 -11.36 -21.00
C PRO A 66 11.11 -12.32 -21.14
N PHE A 67 11.26 -13.57 -20.70
CA PHE A 67 10.20 -14.58 -20.74
C PHE A 67 9.19 -14.36 -19.63
N ASP A 68 9.65 -14.02 -18.42
CA ASP A 68 8.78 -13.62 -17.31
C ASP A 68 7.95 -12.39 -17.69
N VAL A 69 8.55 -11.37 -18.32
CA VAL A 69 7.85 -10.18 -18.80
C VAL A 69 6.76 -10.54 -19.82
N ALA A 70 7.06 -11.40 -20.79
CA ALA A 70 6.04 -11.85 -21.75
C ALA A 70 4.88 -12.61 -21.07
N VAL A 71 5.15 -13.38 -20.02
CA VAL A 71 4.10 -14.01 -19.20
C VAL A 71 3.28 -12.96 -18.46
N TYR A 72 3.92 -11.95 -17.86
CA TYR A 72 3.24 -10.86 -17.18
C TYR A 72 2.32 -10.06 -18.11
N GLU A 73 2.80 -9.68 -19.29
CA GLU A 73 2.00 -8.99 -20.31
C GLU A 73 0.79 -9.82 -20.76
N LEU A 74 0.91 -11.15 -20.80
CA LEU A 74 -0.22 -12.03 -21.05
C LEU A 74 -1.22 -12.02 -19.88
N LEU A 75 -0.74 -12.09 -18.63
CA LEU A 75 -1.58 -12.07 -17.43
C LEU A 75 -2.34 -10.75 -17.27
N ASP A 76 -1.75 -9.63 -17.66
CA ASP A 76 -2.41 -8.33 -17.70
C ASP A 76 -3.69 -8.35 -18.54
N GLY A 77 -3.69 -9.11 -19.65
CA GLY A 77 -4.87 -9.32 -20.50
C GLY A 77 -6.04 -10.00 -19.78
N PHE A 78 -5.79 -10.70 -18.68
CA PHE A 78 -6.80 -11.36 -17.84
C PHE A 78 -7.14 -10.56 -16.57
N ALA A 79 -6.38 -9.53 -16.22
CA ALA A 79 -6.52 -8.83 -14.95
C ALA A 79 -7.93 -8.28 -14.68
N ALA A 80 -8.61 -7.80 -15.73
CA ALA A 80 -9.96 -7.27 -15.64
C ALA A 80 -11.06 -8.32 -15.80
N SER A 81 -10.83 -9.32 -16.66
CA SER A 81 -11.86 -10.27 -17.11
C SER A 81 -11.89 -11.54 -16.27
N ASP A 82 -10.74 -11.98 -15.75
CA ASP A 82 -10.57 -13.17 -14.95
C ASP A 82 -9.41 -13.00 -13.93
N PRO A 83 -9.61 -12.15 -12.90
CA PRO A 83 -8.60 -11.97 -11.84
C PRO A 83 -8.35 -13.25 -11.04
N ASP A 84 -9.32 -14.17 -10.98
CA ASP A 84 -9.17 -15.45 -10.30
C ASP A 84 -8.17 -16.37 -11.02
N LEU A 85 -8.14 -16.35 -12.35
CA LEU A 85 -7.12 -17.04 -13.14
C LEU A 85 -5.71 -16.50 -12.86
N VAL A 86 -5.55 -15.17 -12.84
CA VAL A 86 -4.23 -14.55 -12.56
C VAL A 86 -3.76 -14.93 -11.16
N LEU A 87 -4.65 -14.86 -10.16
CA LEU A 87 -4.33 -15.28 -8.79
C LEU A 87 -3.98 -16.77 -8.72
N ARG A 88 -4.71 -17.62 -9.45
CA ARG A 88 -4.43 -19.06 -9.53
C ARG A 88 -3.03 -19.32 -10.08
N VAL A 89 -2.59 -18.60 -11.11
CA VAL A 89 -1.24 -18.72 -11.67
C VAL A 89 -0.18 -18.44 -10.60
N PHE A 90 -0.27 -17.34 -9.86
CA PHE A 90 0.73 -17.04 -8.82
C PHE A 90 0.70 -18.03 -7.65
N ARG A 91 -0.44 -18.66 -7.38
CA ARG A 91 -0.56 -19.69 -6.33
C ARG A 91 0.00 -21.04 -6.75
N GLU A 92 -0.26 -21.44 -8.00
CA GLU A 92 0.03 -22.80 -8.49
C GLU A 92 1.36 -22.89 -9.25
N THR A 93 2.06 -21.77 -9.43
CA THR A 93 3.35 -21.72 -10.13
C THR A 93 4.40 -21.01 -9.28
N ASN A 94 5.68 -21.26 -9.57
CA ASN A 94 6.79 -20.52 -8.96
C ASN A 94 7.06 -19.16 -9.65
N LEU A 95 6.06 -18.59 -10.31
CA LEU A 95 6.17 -17.28 -10.96
C LEU A 95 6.32 -16.18 -9.90
N ARG A 96 7.23 -15.24 -10.14
CA ARG A 96 7.61 -14.24 -9.15
C ARG A 96 6.61 -13.09 -9.12
N LEU A 97 5.91 -12.95 -8.01
CA LEU A 97 4.87 -11.94 -7.83
C LEU A 97 5.41 -10.50 -7.78
N LEU A 98 6.52 -10.25 -7.08
CA LEU A 98 7.03 -8.89 -6.89
C LEU A 98 7.44 -8.17 -8.20
N PRO A 99 8.17 -8.80 -9.14
CA PRO A 99 8.43 -8.19 -10.45
C PRO A 99 7.16 -7.76 -11.17
N TRP A 100 6.09 -8.56 -11.11
CA TRP A 100 4.80 -8.22 -11.70
C TRP A 100 4.17 -7.00 -11.03
N VAL A 101 4.09 -6.98 -9.69
CA VAL A 101 3.55 -5.84 -8.93
C VAL A 101 4.31 -4.53 -9.22
N ILE A 102 5.62 -4.61 -9.48
CA ILE A 102 6.43 -3.43 -9.84
C ILE A 102 6.19 -2.99 -11.28
N GLY A 103 6.20 -3.93 -12.23
CA GLY A 103 6.13 -3.63 -13.67
C GLY A 103 4.72 -3.34 -14.18
N HIS A 104 3.71 -3.90 -13.52
CA HIS A 104 2.32 -3.99 -13.98
C HIS A 104 1.36 -3.56 -12.85
N ALA A 105 1.69 -2.44 -12.22
CA ALA A 105 1.13 -2.05 -10.93
C ALA A 105 -0.39 -1.84 -10.94
N LYS A 106 -0.94 -1.37 -12.06
CA LYS A 106 -2.38 -1.14 -12.23
C LYS A 106 -3.13 -2.48 -12.30
N GLU A 107 -2.66 -3.39 -13.15
CA GLU A 107 -3.22 -4.72 -13.34
C GLU A 107 -3.08 -5.56 -12.07
N ALA A 108 -1.95 -5.42 -11.37
CA ALA A 108 -1.77 -5.96 -10.04
C ALA A 108 -2.83 -5.43 -9.06
N ALA A 109 -3.00 -4.12 -8.93
CA ALA A 109 -4.03 -3.56 -8.05
C ALA A 109 -5.43 -4.09 -8.38
N MET A 110 -5.78 -4.24 -9.67
CA MET A 110 -7.07 -4.81 -10.09
C MET A 110 -7.26 -6.26 -9.63
N VAL A 111 -6.29 -7.13 -9.88
CA VAL A 111 -6.38 -8.55 -9.49
C VAL A 111 -6.39 -8.73 -7.99
N LEU A 112 -5.50 -8.01 -7.30
CA LEU A 112 -5.35 -8.11 -5.85
C LEU A 112 -6.58 -7.54 -5.14
N GLY A 113 -7.11 -6.41 -5.61
CA GLY A 113 -8.31 -5.77 -5.09
C GLY A 113 -9.59 -6.55 -5.31
N ALA A 114 -9.67 -7.34 -6.40
CA ALA A 114 -10.81 -8.20 -6.66
C ALA A 114 -10.99 -9.32 -5.60
N ASN A 115 -9.90 -9.75 -4.95
CA ASN A 115 -9.90 -10.90 -4.05
C ASN A 115 -8.93 -10.73 -2.85
N LEU A 116 -9.13 -9.68 -2.06
CA LEU A 116 -8.26 -9.33 -0.92
C LEU A 116 -8.01 -10.51 0.03
N ASP A 117 -9.06 -11.23 0.45
CA ASP A 117 -8.94 -12.35 1.41
C ASP A 117 -8.10 -13.50 0.86
N ARG A 118 -8.33 -13.89 -0.40
CA ARG A 118 -7.59 -15.00 -1.02
C ARG A 118 -6.12 -14.62 -1.21
N PHE A 119 -5.85 -13.38 -1.56
CA PHE A 119 -4.48 -12.91 -1.71
C PHE A 119 -3.77 -12.72 -0.36
N ALA A 120 -4.48 -12.30 0.69
CA ALA A 120 -3.93 -12.29 2.04
C ALA A 120 -3.45 -13.70 2.43
N VAL A 121 -4.23 -14.75 2.17
CA VAL A 121 -3.81 -16.14 2.38
C VAL A 121 -2.58 -16.49 1.54
N LEU A 122 -2.53 -16.09 0.27
CA LEU A 122 -1.36 -16.33 -0.59
C LEU A 122 -0.10 -15.66 -0.04
N LEU A 123 -0.18 -14.38 0.35
CA LEU A 123 0.95 -13.65 0.89
C LEU A 123 1.44 -14.22 2.22
N VAL A 124 0.52 -14.64 3.10
CA VAL A 124 0.91 -15.27 4.36
C VAL A 124 1.60 -16.62 4.13
N ALA A 125 1.26 -17.32 3.05
CA ALA A 125 1.89 -18.57 2.64
C ALA A 125 3.20 -18.39 1.85
N LEU A 126 3.62 -17.15 1.54
CA LEU A 126 4.93 -16.90 0.94
C LEU A 126 6.03 -17.15 1.99
N ASP A 127 6.47 -18.40 2.07
CA ASP A 127 7.63 -18.81 2.87
C ASP A 127 8.91 -18.64 2.04
N GLY A 128 9.70 -17.60 2.35
CA GLY A 128 10.98 -17.39 1.69
C GLY A 128 11.61 -16.03 2.02
N PRO A 129 12.93 -15.87 1.80
CA PRO A 129 13.62 -14.61 2.07
C PRO A 129 13.17 -13.47 1.14
N GLU A 130 12.71 -13.76 -0.09
CA GLU A 130 12.18 -12.78 -1.04
C GLU A 130 11.23 -13.46 -2.05
N PRO A 131 10.17 -12.78 -2.53
CA PRO A 131 9.69 -11.49 -2.04
C PRO A 131 8.91 -11.59 -0.73
N THR A 132 9.19 -10.72 0.24
CA THR A 132 8.42 -10.69 1.49
C THR A 132 7.05 -10.02 1.27
N PRO A 133 6.00 -10.41 2.03
CA PRO A 133 4.70 -9.76 1.98
C PRO A 133 4.76 -8.24 2.18
N GLU A 134 5.61 -7.79 3.10
CA GLU A 134 5.84 -6.37 3.38
C GLU A 134 6.33 -5.61 2.15
N ARG A 135 7.23 -6.24 1.39
CA ARG A 135 7.80 -5.62 0.19
C ARG A 135 6.75 -5.52 -0.90
N ILE A 136 5.92 -6.53 -1.09
CA ILE A 136 4.81 -6.54 -2.06
C ILE A 136 3.80 -5.44 -1.72
N ILE A 137 3.32 -5.40 -0.46
CA ILE A 137 2.37 -4.40 0.02
C ILE A 137 2.92 -2.99 -0.13
N ARG A 138 4.20 -2.77 0.22
CA ARG A 138 4.82 -1.46 0.06
C ARG A 138 4.85 -1.01 -1.40
N GLN A 139 5.21 -1.90 -2.33
CA GLN A 139 5.19 -1.54 -3.76
C GLN A 139 3.78 -1.25 -4.23
N LEU A 140 2.80 -2.06 -3.82
CA LEU A 140 1.39 -1.82 -4.12
C LEU A 140 0.92 -0.49 -3.56
N ALA A 141 1.26 -0.14 -2.31
CA ALA A 141 0.88 1.13 -1.70
C ALA A 141 1.46 2.35 -2.43
N TYR A 142 2.59 2.18 -3.12
CA TYR A 142 3.17 3.24 -3.94
C TYR A 142 2.41 3.50 -5.23
N SER A 143 1.67 2.53 -5.75
CA SER A 143 0.85 2.66 -6.95
C SER A 143 -0.64 2.83 -6.67
N ASP A 144 -1.16 2.13 -5.66
CA ASP A 144 -2.58 2.02 -5.31
C ASP A 144 -2.74 1.87 -3.79
N GLY A 145 -2.99 3.01 -3.12
CA GLY A 145 -3.12 3.06 -1.67
C GLY A 145 -4.39 2.39 -1.13
N GLU A 146 -5.46 2.35 -1.92
CA GLU A 146 -6.75 1.77 -1.51
C GLU A 146 -6.68 0.25 -1.45
N THR A 147 -6.18 -0.38 -2.53
CA THR A 147 -5.97 -1.81 -2.59
C THR A 147 -4.96 -2.26 -1.54
N ALA A 148 -3.87 -1.51 -1.36
CA ALA A 148 -2.90 -1.80 -0.31
C ALA A 148 -3.51 -1.72 1.09
N ALA A 149 -4.33 -0.70 1.39
CA ALA A 149 -5.02 -0.59 2.68
C ALA A 149 -5.95 -1.78 2.92
N GLY A 150 -6.78 -2.14 1.94
CA GLY A 150 -7.68 -3.29 2.02
C GLY A 150 -6.91 -4.59 2.27
N LEU A 151 -5.80 -4.79 1.55
CA LEU A 151 -4.98 -5.98 1.69
C LEU A 151 -4.27 -6.06 3.05
N MET A 152 -3.74 -4.94 3.55
CA MET A 152 -3.13 -4.89 4.87
C MET A 152 -4.12 -5.31 5.97
N LEU A 153 -5.38 -4.90 5.84
CA LEU A 153 -6.44 -5.28 6.77
C LEU A 153 -6.83 -6.75 6.63
N ALA A 154 -6.95 -7.27 5.40
CA ALA A 154 -7.21 -8.69 5.18
C ALA A 154 -6.09 -9.58 5.76
N ILE A 155 -4.82 -9.15 5.66
CA ILE A 155 -3.68 -9.84 6.26
C ILE A 155 -3.70 -9.78 7.79
N LEU A 156 -4.13 -8.64 8.35
CA LEU A 156 -4.32 -8.50 9.80
C LEU A 156 -5.41 -9.47 10.30
N ASP A 157 -6.51 -9.61 9.55
CA ASP A 157 -7.64 -10.49 9.91
C ASP A 157 -7.27 -11.98 9.88
N VAL A 158 -6.30 -12.39 9.05
CA VAL A 158 -5.71 -13.75 9.08
C VAL A 158 -4.57 -13.90 10.11
N GLY A 159 -4.35 -12.91 10.97
CA GLY A 159 -3.48 -12.99 12.15
C GLY A 159 -2.03 -12.57 11.94
N ARG A 160 -1.69 -11.92 10.82
CA ARG A 160 -0.32 -11.47 10.51
C ARG A 160 -0.14 -9.96 10.66
N GLY A 161 -0.31 -9.47 11.89
CA GLY A 161 -0.19 -8.05 12.23
C GLY A 161 1.23 -7.47 12.07
N ASP A 162 2.27 -8.32 12.05
CA ASP A 162 3.65 -7.95 11.74
C ASP A 162 3.77 -7.30 10.35
N VAL A 163 2.97 -7.78 9.40
CA VAL A 163 2.93 -7.30 8.00
C VAL A 163 2.25 -5.92 7.87
N MET A 164 1.58 -5.43 8.93
CA MET A 164 1.01 -4.06 8.95
C MET A 164 2.07 -3.02 9.33
N THR A 165 2.84 -3.28 10.39
CA THR A 165 3.71 -2.26 11.02
C THR A 165 4.98 -1.97 10.22
N GLY A 166 5.61 -3.00 9.65
CA GLY A 166 6.83 -2.85 8.84
C GLY A 166 6.65 -1.97 7.59
N PRO A 167 5.66 -2.25 6.72
CA PRO A 167 5.36 -1.42 5.56
C PRO A 167 4.95 0.00 5.93
N LEU A 168 4.07 0.19 6.92
CA LEU A 168 3.65 1.55 7.33
C LEU A 168 4.84 2.39 7.78
N ASN A 169 5.73 1.82 8.61
CA ASN A 169 6.95 2.49 9.04
C ASN A 169 7.77 2.97 7.84
N THR A 170 8.00 2.08 6.88
CA THR A 170 8.83 2.38 5.73
C THR A 170 8.18 3.42 4.81
N ILE A 171 6.88 3.31 4.57
CA ILE A 171 6.13 4.25 3.73
C ILE A 171 6.11 5.65 4.36
N VAL A 172 5.89 5.75 5.67
CA VAL A 172 5.93 7.02 6.40
C VAL A 172 7.34 7.62 6.37
N TYR A 173 8.37 6.79 6.53
CA TYR A 173 9.76 7.23 6.45
C TYR A 173 10.11 7.75 5.04
N ASP A 174 9.73 7.04 3.99
CA ASP A 174 9.96 7.46 2.60
C ASP A 174 9.19 8.76 2.28
N ALA A 175 7.96 8.89 2.78
CA ALA A 175 7.16 10.10 2.65
C ALA A 175 7.78 11.31 3.37
N TYR A 176 8.38 11.10 4.54
CA TYR A 176 9.12 12.13 5.26
C TYR A 176 10.26 12.69 4.40
N TRP A 177 11.12 11.83 3.88
CA TRP A 177 12.26 12.27 3.04
C TRP A 177 11.81 12.89 1.72
N SER A 178 10.74 12.37 1.12
CA SER A 178 10.10 12.96 -0.05
C SER A 178 9.61 14.39 0.22
N GLY A 179 8.95 14.61 1.35
CA GLY A 179 8.49 15.94 1.78
C GLY A 179 9.64 16.94 2.05
N LEU A 180 10.83 16.45 2.37
CA LEU A 180 12.06 17.25 2.50
C LEU A 180 12.75 17.53 1.16
N GLY A 181 12.27 16.97 0.05
CA GLY A 181 12.92 17.04 -1.26
C GLY A 181 14.16 16.14 -1.40
N ALA A 182 14.33 15.17 -0.49
CA ALA A 182 15.47 14.25 -0.45
C ALA A 182 15.08 12.80 -0.84
N GLY A 183 13.84 12.57 -1.25
CA GLY A 183 13.33 11.28 -1.73
C GLY A 183 12.49 11.43 -3.02
N PRO A 184 11.99 10.32 -3.58
CA PRO A 184 11.15 10.38 -4.77
C PRO A 184 9.87 11.16 -4.48
N THR A 185 9.52 12.11 -5.35
CA THR A 185 8.46 13.11 -5.10
C THR A 185 7.07 12.49 -4.92
N SER A 186 6.80 11.34 -5.52
CA SER A 186 5.51 10.65 -5.41
C SER A 186 5.27 9.93 -4.08
N ARG A 187 6.31 9.68 -3.27
CA ARG A 187 6.17 8.88 -2.03
C ARG A 187 5.26 9.55 -0.99
N LEU A 188 5.27 10.87 -0.92
CA LEU A 188 4.39 11.61 -0.01
C LEU A 188 2.92 11.44 -0.40
N ASP A 189 2.61 11.53 -1.69
CA ASP A 189 1.25 11.41 -2.21
C ASP A 189 0.72 9.98 -2.02
N SER A 190 1.53 8.97 -2.35
CA SER A 190 1.17 7.55 -2.14
C SER A 190 0.92 7.23 -0.66
N ALA A 191 1.77 7.71 0.24
CA ALA A 191 1.56 7.54 1.69
C ALA A 191 0.26 8.23 2.15
N GLY A 192 -0.03 9.42 1.62
CA GLY A 192 -1.28 10.11 1.90
C GLY A 192 -2.51 9.32 1.44
N ALA A 193 -2.47 8.75 0.23
CA ALA A 193 -3.54 7.92 -0.30
C ALA A 193 -3.79 6.67 0.56
N LEU A 194 -2.73 5.95 0.95
CA LEU A 194 -2.83 4.79 1.84
C LEU A 194 -3.46 5.15 3.19
N LEU A 195 -3.00 6.23 3.82
CA LEU A 195 -3.49 6.64 5.14
C LEU A 195 -4.94 7.13 5.09
N ILE A 196 -5.33 7.81 4.02
CA ILE A 196 -6.75 8.15 3.76
C ILE A 196 -7.56 6.86 3.64
N ALA A 197 -7.14 5.91 2.81
CA ALA A 197 -7.88 4.67 2.60
C ALA A 197 -8.03 3.89 3.92
N LEU A 198 -6.96 3.74 4.71
CA LEU A 198 -7.04 3.12 6.03
C LEU A 198 -8.02 3.87 6.94
N ARG A 199 -7.95 5.20 7.02
CA ARG A 199 -8.90 6.02 7.81
C ARG A 199 -10.33 5.80 7.36
N ASP A 200 -10.58 5.75 6.05
CA ASP A 200 -11.93 5.64 5.52
C ASP A 200 -12.51 4.23 5.76
N ILE A 201 -11.67 3.19 5.81
CA ILE A 201 -12.09 1.80 6.10
C ILE A 201 -12.26 1.55 7.61
N VAL A 202 -11.28 1.92 8.44
CA VAL A 202 -11.27 1.53 9.87
C VAL A 202 -11.54 2.66 10.85
N GLY A 203 -11.68 3.89 10.36
CA GLY A 203 -11.87 5.09 11.16
C GLY A 203 -10.57 5.71 11.67
N GLU A 204 -10.62 7.02 11.93
CA GLU A 204 -9.46 7.85 12.34
C GLU A 204 -8.73 7.30 13.57
N ASN A 205 -9.46 6.88 14.61
CA ASN A 205 -8.85 6.38 15.85
C ASN A 205 -8.06 5.10 15.63
N ARG A 206 -8.55 4.18 14.79
CA ARG A 206 -7.90 2.89 14.53
C ARG A 206 -6.68 3.07 13.63
N THR A 207 -6.79 3.92 12.61
CA THR A 207 -5.64 4.32 11.77
C THR A 207 -4.55 5.02 12.58
N ALA A 208 -4.94 5.92 13.49
CA ALA A 208 -3.99 6.55 14.41
C ALA A 208 -3.35 5.53 15.36
N GLY A 209 -4.08 4.49 15.79
CA GLY A 209 -3.54 3.38 16.55
C GLY A 209 -2.43 2.64 15.79
N PHE A 210 -2.68 2.27 14.52
CA PHE A 210 -1.67 1.63 13.68
C PHE A 210 -0.41 2.48 13.51
N ILE A 211 -0.57 3.80 13.39
CA ILE A 211 0.55 4.76 13.28
C ILE A 211 1.26 4.96 14.62
N GLY A 212 0.51 5.04 15.72
CA GLY A 212 1.03 5.30 17.06
C GLY A 212 1.85 4.14 17.61
N GLU A 213 1.50 2.90 17.21
CA GLU A 213 2.32 1.71 17.43
C GLU A 213 3.62 1.73 16.60
N VAL A 214 3.63 2.49 15.50
CA VAL A 214 4.67 2.50 14.47
C VAL A 214 5.81 3.49 14.79
N SER A 215 5.61 4.65 15.46
CA SER A 215 6.73 5.40 16.10
C SER A 215 6.41 6.67 16.92
N LEU A 216 7.12 6.80 18.06
CA LEU A 216 7.33 8.03 18.86
C LEU A 216 8.32 9.05 18.23
N ILE A 217 8.97 8.71 17.10
CA ILE A 217 10.13 9.45 16.56
C ILE A 217 9.82 10.21 15.24
N THR A 218 8.73 9.87 14.52
CA THR A 218 8.41 10.41 13.18
C THR A 218 7.27 11.45 13.14
N CYS A 219 6.77 11.87 14.32
CA CYS A 219 5.50 12.57 14.50
C CYS A 219 5.25 13.87 13.68
N PRO A 220 6.19 14.81 13.45
CA PRO A 220 5.79 16.13 12.95
C PRO A 220 5.28 16.17 11.50
N VAL A 221 5.89 15.39 10.61
CA VAL A 221 5.52 15.39 9.18
C VAL A 221 4.31 14.50 8.91
N LEU A 222 4.15 13.41 9.67
CA LEU A 222 2.95 12.58 9.60
C LEU A 222 1.72 13.33 10.12
N ILE A 223 1.86 14.09 11.21
CA ILE A 223 0.82 15.01 11.69
C ILE A 223 0.52 16.09 10.65
N ALA A 224 1.53 16.63 9.95
CA ALA A 224 1.33 17.61 8.89
C ALA A 224 0.68 17.02 7.63
N ALA A 225 1.00 15.78 7.26
CA ALA A 225 0.39 15.03 6.19
C ALA A 225 -1.08 14.73 6.52
N ILE A 226 -1.36 14.14 7.70
CA ILE A 226 -2.73 13.90 8.20
C ILE A 226 -3.52 15.21 8.29
N SER A 227 -2.92 16.31 8.75
CA SER A 227 -3.58 17.64 8.81
C SER A 227 -3.88 18.23 7.44
N ARG A 228 -3.08 17.94 6.41
CA ARG A 228 -3.41 18.28 5.01
C ARG A 228 -4.55 17.43 4.47
N LEU A 229 -4.57 16.14 4.81
CA LEU A 229 -5.55 15.17 4.31
C LEU A 229 -6.93 15.33 5.01
N SER A 230 -6.98 15.90 6.21
CA SER A 230 -8.23 16.19 6.94
C SER A 230 -8.89 17.52 6.56
N THR A 231 -8.17 18.46 5.93
CA THR A 231 -8.68 19.80 5.60
C THR A 231 -9.23 19.92 4.18
N GLY A 232 -9.13 18.88 3.35
CA GLY A 232 -9.74 18.83 2.01
C GLY A 232 -9.25 19.91 1.03
N HIS A 233 -8.19 20.65 1.36
CA HIS A 233 -7.70 21.76 0.56
C HIS A 233 -6.55 21.31 -0.34
N GLY A 234 -6.90 20.91 -1.57
CA GLY A 234 -5.97 20.63 -2.66
C GLY A 234 -5.28 21.88 -3.19
N THR A 235 -4.47 22.57 -2.37
CA THR A 235 -3.58 23.63 -2.85
C THR A 235 -2.13 23.32 -2.50
N SER A 236 -1.35 23.08 -3.56
CA SER A 236 0.10 23.03 -3.57
C SER A 236 0.68 24.27 -2.89
N ARG A 237 1.15 24.12 -1.65
CA ARG A 237 2.20 24.97 -1.11
C ARG A 237 3.42 24.08 -0.89
N HIS A 238 4.46 24.29 -1.67
CA HIS A 238 5.75 23.68 -1.41
C HIS A 238 6.20 24.03 0.01
N TRP A 239 6.48 23.02 0.82
CA TRP A 239 7.27 23.22 2.02
C TRP A 239 8.69 23.56 1.60
N ASN A 240 9.21 24.67 2.09
CA ASN A 240 10.62 25.00 1.95
C ASN A 240 11.39 24.23 3.04
N TYR A 241 12.49 23.59 2.65
CA TYR A 241 13.47 22.90 3.50
C TYR A 241 13.82 23.64 4.82
N SER A 242 13.78 24.97 4.83
CA SER A 242 13.96 25.81 6.03
C SER A 242 12.86 25.64 7.09
N GLN A 243 11.60 25.44 6.69
CA GLN A 243 10.46 25.25 7.60
C GLN A 243 10.51 23.86 8.25
N ALA A 244 10.89 22.83 7.49
CA ALA A 244 11.08 21.49 8.02
C ALA A 244 12.26 21.41 8.99
N ARG A 245 13.42 22.01 8.65
CA ARG A 245 14.56 22.14 9.58
C ARG A 245 14.25 22.94 10.84
N HIS A 246 13.34 23.91 10.78
CA HIS A 246 12.94 24.71 11.94
C HIS A 246 12.11 23.88 12.92
N LEU A 247 11.19 23.08 12.40
CA LEU A 247 10.41 22.12 13.18
C LEU A 247 11.28 20.99 13.74
N GLU A 248 12.20 20.46 12.95
CA GLU A 248 13.17 19.46 13.40
C GLU A 248 14.04 20.00 14.54
N ARG A 249 14.59 21.22 14.40
CA ARG A 249 15.38 21.86 15.46
C ARG A 249 14.57 22.14 16.73
N LYS A 250 13.31 22.57 16.61
CA LYS A 250 12.42 22.72 17.78
C LYS A 250 12.12 21.37 18.46
N THR A 251 11.97 20.31 17.68
CA THR A 251 11.64 18.96 18.18
C THR A 251 12.86 18.29 18.84
N VAL A 252 14.05 18.41 18.24
CA VAL A 252 15.31 17.88 18.79
C VAL A 252 15.79 18.68 20.02
N ALA A 253 15.60 20.01 20.02
CA ALA A 253 15.90 20.83 21.19
C ALA A 253 14.98 20.51 22.39
N SER A 254 13.76 20.03 22.13
CA SER A 254 12.80 19.66 23.17
C SER A 254 12.86 18.18 23.58
N SER A 255 13.40 17.28 22.74
CA SER A 255 13.69 15.89 23.11
C SER A 255 14.95 15.75 23.99
N ASN A 256 15.91 16.65 23.89
CA ASN A 256 17.12 16.64 24.73
C ASN A 256 16.88 17.01 26.21
N HIS A 257 15.64 17.36 26.58
CA HIS A 257 15.22 17.67 27.96
C HIS A 257 14.23 16.65 28.57
N LEU A 258 14.19 15.41 28.04
CA LEU A 258 13.23 14.39 28.45
C LEU A 258 13.49 13.82 29.86
N SER A 259 12.89 14.47 30.86
CA SER A 259 12.36 13.78 32.05
C SER A 259 10.90 14.12 32.35
N GLN A 260 10.24 14.98 31.57
CA GLN A 260 8.84 15.36 31.80
C GLN A 260 8.04 15.44 30.49
N SER A 261 7.40 14.33 30.14
CA SER A 261 6.54 14.17 28.96
C SER A 261 5.28 15.07 28.96
N SER A 262 4.89 15.61 30.12
CA SER A 262 3.72 16.51 30.26
C SER A 262 3.98 17.96 29.84
N GLU A 263 5.19 18.49 30.07
CA GLU A 263 5.53 19.88 29.67
C GLU A 263 5.71 20.00 28.15
N TRP A 264 6.24 18.96 27.51
CA TRP A 264 6.36 18.87 26.05
C TRP A 264 5.00 18.98 25.33
N LEU A 265 3.99 18.25 25.83
CA LEU A 265 2.62 18.28 25.26
C LEU A 265 1.93 19.64 25.47
N HIS A 266 2.17 20.31 26.60
CA HIS A 266 1.62 21.64 26.88
C HIS A 266 2.22 22.76 26.02
N HIS A 267 3.50 22.64 25.66
CA HIS A 267 4.13 23.58 24.72
C HIS A 267 3.68 23.34 23.28
N LEU A 268 3.54 22.09 22.85
CA LEU A 268 3.04 21.76 21.52
C LEU A 268 1.59 22.25 21.31
N ALA A 269 0.71 22.03 22.29
CA ALA A 269 -0.69 22.49 22.25
C ALA A 269 -0.83 24.03 22.23
N ARG A 270 0.18 24.76 22.73
CA ARG A 270 0.22 26.23 22.74
C ARG A 270 0.68 26.83 21.41
N ASP A 271 1.61 26.16 20.73
CA ASP A 271 2.22 26.66 19.50
C ASP A 271 1.44 26.24 18.22
N ILE A 272 0.75 25.09 18.25
CA ILE A 272 -0.03 24.58 17.10
C ILE A 272 -1.07 25.60 16.55
N PRO A 273 -1.84 26.36 17.35
CA PRO A 273 -2.79 27.35 16.84
C PRO A 273 -2.14 28.48 16.03
N SER A 274 -0.87 28.81 16.30
CA SER A 274 -0.11 29.83 15.55
C SER A 274 0.41 29.31 14.22
N ILE A 275 0.57 27.98 14.09
CA ILE A 275 1.08 27.29 12.90
C ILE A 275 -0.08 26.82 12.00
N PHE A 276 -1.24 26.53 12.60
CA PHE A 276 -2.47 26.07 11.94
C PHE A 276 -3.69 26.87 12.43
N PRO A 277 -3.91 28.10 11.92
CA PRO A 277 -4.94 29.02 12.43
C PRO A 277 -6.40 28.56 12.17
N HIS A 278 -6.58 27.43 11.48
CA HIS A 278 -7.89 26.83 11.17
C HIS A 278 -8.11 25.47 11.83
N ALA A 279 -7.18 24.96 12.64
CA ALA A 279 -7.39 23.75 13.43
C ALA A 279 -8.30 24.06 14.62
N GLY A 280 -9.44 23.37 14.73
CA GLY A 280 -10.37 23.48 15.87
C GLY A 280 -9.73 23.09 17.20
N GLN A 281 -10.37 23.47 18.31
CA GLN A 281 -9.86 23.29 19.68
C GLN A 281 -9.42 21.84 19.99
N ILE A 282 -8.18 21.71 20.47
CA ILE A 282 -7.64 20.49 21.06
C ILE A 282 -8.22 20.34 22.48
N ARG A 283 -8.94 19.24 22.77
CA ARG A 283 -9.37 18.89 24.12
C ARG A 283 -8.60 17.68 24.63
N THR A 284 -7.90 17.84 25.74
CA THR A 284 -7.25 16.76 26.48
C THR A 284 -8.29 16.08 27.39
N LEU A 285 -8.63 14.81 27.16
CA LEU A 285 -9.39 14.00 28.10
C LEU A 285 -8.43 13.10 28.89
N TYR A 286 -8.47 13.20 30.22
CA TYR A 286 -7.53 12.52 31.13
C TYR A 286 -8.27 11.56 32.08
N ARG A 287 -7.96 10.25 32.02
CA ARG A 287 -7.74 9.36 33.19
C ARG A 287 -7.58 7.87 32.82
N ALA A 288 -6.41 7.28 33.13
CA ALA A 288 -6.25 5.98 33.77
C ALA A 288 -4.81 5.85 34.33
N PRO A 289 -4.55 5.09 35.42
CA PRO A 289 -3.38 5.35 36.28
C PRO A 289 -2.07 4.64 35.92
N HIS A 290 -2.02 3.74 34.94
CA HIS A 290 -0.83 2.88 34.76
C HIS A 290 -0.31 2.67 33.33
N SER A 291 -0.79 3.44 32.35
CA SER A 291 -0.19 3.45 31.00
C SER A 291 -0.33 4.84 30.39
N MET A 292 0.79 5.51 30.08
CA MET A 292 0.75 6.80 29.37
C MET A 292 0.43 6.55 27.89
N PHE A 293 -0.81 6.80 27.49
CA PHE A 293 -1.17 7.00 26.09
C PHE A 293 -1.96 8.31 25.97
N THR A 294 -1.49 9.22 25.13
CA THR A 294 -2.22 10.44 24.77
C THR A 294 -2.80 10.24 23.38
N VAL A 295 -4.13 10.10 23.30
CA VAL A 295 -4.86 10.15 22.04
C VAL A 295 -5.14 11.61 21.72
N ILE A 296 -4.60 12.12 20.61
CA ILE A 296 -4.94 13.44 20.08
C ILE A 296 -6.13 13.25 19.13
N THR A 297 -7.33 13.65 19.55
CA THR A 297 -8.53 13.62 18.70
C THR A 297 -8.71 14.97 18.00
N PHE A 298 -8.78 14.98 16.67
CA PHE A 298 -9.17 16.17 15.91
C PHE A 298 -10.68 16.21 15.74
N ALA A 299 -11.37 17.11 16.44
CA ALA A 299 -12.79 17.33 16.20
C ALA A 299 -12.98 18.17 14.92
N GLY A 300 -13.33 17.52 13.81
CA GLY A 300 -13.76 18.19 12.59
C GLY A 300 -15.05 18.98 12.84
N ALA A 301 -15.03 20.29 12.59
CA ALA A 301 -16.22 21.13 12.66
C ALA A 301 -17.17 20.75 11.51
N ILE A 302 -18.32 20.15 11.85
CA ILE A 302 -19.47 20.04 10.94
C ILE A 302 -19.93 21.46 10.64
N LEU A 303 -19.66 21.97 9.43
CA LEU A 303 -20.28 23.19 8.93
C LEU A 303 -21.78 22.94 8.72
N ARG A 304 -22.61 23.25 9.72
CA ARG A 304 -24.05 23.40 9.53
C ARG A 304 -24.31 24.68 8.71
N PRO A 305 -25.11 24.66 7.64
CA PRO A 305 -25.52 25.89 6.98
C PRO A 305 -26.41 26.72 7.92
N LYS A 306 -26.18 28.03 7.97
CA LYS A 306 -27.02 29.00 8.70
C LYS A 306 -28.47 28.95 8.20
N PRO A 307 -29.48 29.00 9.09
CA PRO A 307 -30.87 29.08 8.68
C PRO A 307 -31.22 30.55 8.33
N ASN A 308 -31.81 30.77 7.16
CA ASN A 308 -32.52 32.00 6.87
C ASN A 308 -34.02 31.68 6.66
N THR A 309 -34.84 32.45 7.37
CA THR A 309 -36.30 32.68 7.26
C THR A 309 -37.26 31.63 7.89
N PRO A 310 -38.35 32.11 8.55
CA PRO A 310 -39.16 31.32 9.47
C PRO A 310 -40.31 30.61 8.74
N VAL A 311 -40.62 29.38 9.15
CA VAL A 311 -41.88 28.72 8.79
C VAL A 311 -42.59 28.27 10.06
N SER A 312 -43.88 28.58 10.06
CA SER A 312 -44.86 28.52 11.14
C SER A 312 -44.97 27.16 11.83
N LEU A 313 -45.18 27.23 13.15
CA LEU A 313 -45.68 26.16 14.02
C LEU A 313 -47.05 25.65 13.54
N ALA A 314 -47.21 24.33 13.46
CA ALA A 314 -48.45 23.62 13.76
C ALA A 314 -48.20 22.11 13.91
N GLY A 315 -48.66 21.53 15.03
CA GLY A 315 -49.34 20.23 14.98
C GLY A 315 -48.61 18.94 15.41
N GLN A 316 -48.52 18.75 16.72
CA GLN A 316 -48.88 17.53 17.45
C GLN A 316 -47.95 16.28 17.51
N PRO A 317 -48.06 15.49 18.61
CA PRO A 317 -47.03 14.57 19.07
C PRO A 317 -47.34 13.10 18.74
N PHE A 318 -46.30 12.26 18.65
CA PHE A 318 -46.46 10.82 18.85
C PHE A 318 -45.41 10.27 19.82
N SER A 319 -45.91 9.35 20.62
CA SER A 319 -45.34 8.69 21.79
C SER A 319 -44.95 7.25 21.44
N GLY A 320 -43.92 6.72 22.12
CA GLY A 320 -43.65 5.28 22.30
C GLY A 320 -42.86 4.61 21.16
N ALA A 321 -42.04 3.60 21.40
CA ALA A 321 -41.68 2.88 22.62
C ALA A 321 -40.40 2.07 22.34
N LEU A 322 -39.73 1.69 23.43
CA LEU A 322 -38.70 0.64 23.51
C LEU A 322 -39.20 -0.68 22.93
N TYR A 323 -38.37 -1.34 22.11
CA TYR A 323 -37.94 -2.74 22.23
C TYR A 323 -36.70 -2.94 21.34
#